data_AF-A0A534HV87-F1
#
_entry.id   AF-A0A534HV87-F1
#
_cell.length_a   1.000
_cell.length_b   1.000
_cell.length_c   1.000
_cell.angle_alpha   90.00
_cell.angle_beta   90.00
_cell.angle_gamma   90.00
#
_symmetry.space_group_name_H-M   'P 1'
#
loop_
_entity.id
_entity.type
_entity.pdbx_description
1 polymer ?
#
loop_
_entity_poly.entity_id
_entity_poly.type
_entity_poly.pdbx_seq_one_letter_code
_entity_poly.pdbx_strand_id
1 'polypeptide(L)'
;MKPQREKFVTELATALVTVPRAAIVRWRAAMGLMGLGLGTSGVGLTWDFYVHEIVRDVGEVESIFATPHLVIFAGIGITALGFLLSLVGVRFLGGRPISPA
;
A
#
# COMPACT_ATOMS: atom_id res chain seq x y z
N MET A 1 26.01 26.69 -15.95
CA MET A 1 25.41 25.55 -15.21
C MET A 1 24.68 25.94 -13.91
N LYS A 2 24.87 27.14 -13.32
CA LYS A 2 24.15 27.60 -12.10
C LYS A 2 22.61 27.73 -12.19
N PRO A 3 22.00 28.27 -13.27
CA PRO A 3 20.58 28.62 -13.25
C PRO A 3 19.63 27.42 -13.22
N GLN A 4 20.03 26.28 -13.81
CA GLN A 4 19.24 25.04 -13.73
C GLN A 4 19.20 24.45 -12.31
N ARG A 5 20.31 24.56 -11.57
CA ARG A 5 20.39 24.08 -10.19
C ARG A 5 19.50 24.92 -9.27
N GLU A 6 19.56 26.25 -9.40
CA GLU A 6 18.73 27.16 -8.61
C GLU A 6 17.24 26.94 -8.87
N LYS A 7 16.85 26.81 -10.14
CA LYS A 7 15.46 26.51 -10.51
C LYS A 7 14.98 25.18 -9.92
N PHE A 8 15.80 24.13 -9.99
CA PHE A 8 15.48 22.82 -9.41
C PHE A 8 15.33 22.88 -7.87
N VAL A 9 16.22 23.60 -7.18
CA VAL A 9 16.14 23.77 -5.72
C VAL A 9 14.89 24.52 -5.32
N THR A 10 14.52 25.57 -6.05
CA THR A 10 13.29 26.32 -5.81
C THR A 10 12.05 25.48 -6.05
N GLU A 11 11.98 24.74 -7.17
CA GLU A 11 10.87 23.82 -7.48
C GLU A 11 10.71 22.73 -6.41
N LEU A 12 11.82 22.14 -5.95
CA LEU A 12 11.82 21.14 -4.89
C LEU A 12 11.35 21.71 -3.54
N ALA A 13 11.85 22.89 -3.15
CA ALA A 13 11.46 23.56 -1.92
C ALA A 13 9.98 23.97 -1.94
N THR A 14 9.50 24.51 -3.05
CA THR A 14 8.08 24.85 -3.21
C THR A 14 7.20 23.60 -3.18
N ALA A 15 7.58 22.52 -3.86
CA ALA A 15 6.86 21.26 -3.80
C ALA A 15 6.77 20.74 -2.35
N LEU A 16 7.89 20.71 -1.62
CA LEU A 16 7.96 20.27 -0.23
C LEU A 16 7.10 21.10 0.73
N VAL A 17 7.03 22.42 0.51
CA VAL A 17 6.25 23.34 1.36
C VAL A 17 4.76 23.34 0.99
N THR A 18 4.41 23.05 -0.27
CA THR A 18 3.03 23.13 -0.77
C THR A 18 2.28 21.81 -0.75
N VAL A 19 2.93 20.67 -0.46
CA VAL A 19 2.22 19.40 -0.27
C VAL A 19 1.20 19.55 0.86
N PRO A 20 -0.10 19.32 0.61
CA PRO A 20 -1.09 19.36 1.67
C PRO A 20 -0.77 18.25 2.68
N ARG A 21 -0.60 18.58 3.97
CA ARG A 21 -0.40 17.58 5.04
C ARG A 21 -1.46 16.47 5.00
N ALA A 22 -2.69 16.81 4.62
CA ALA A 22 -3.77 15.86 4.42
C ALA A 22 -3.46 14.79 3.35
N ALA A 23 -2.76 15.15 2.27
CA ALA A 23 -2.36 14.20 1.22
C ALA A 23 -1.32 13.20 1.74
N ILE A 24 -0.34 13.67 2.52
CA ILE A 24 0.65 12.80 3.19
C ILE A 24 -0.04 11.85 4.17
N VAL A 25 -0.96 12.35 5.00
CA VAL A 25 -1.69 11.53 5.97
C VAL A 25 -2.49 10.44 5.26
N ARG A 26 -3.19 10.78 4.17
CA ARG A 26 -3.95 9.80 3.36
C ARG A 26 -3.03 8.75 2.72
N TRP A 27 -1.88 9.17 2.18
CA TRP A 27 -0.91 8.24 1.62
C TRP A 27 -0.36 7.29 2.69
N ARG A 28 0.00 7.80 3.87
CA ARG A 28 0.45 6.97 5.00
C ARG A 28 -0.62 5.98 5.44
N ALA A 29 -1.88 6.41 5.49
CA ALA A 29 -3.00 5.52 5.82
C ALA A 29 -3.17 4.41 4.78
N ALA A 30 -3.05 4.74 3.48
CA ALA A 30 -3.09 3.75 2.40
C ALA A 30 -1.94 2.74 2.50
N MET A 31 -0.72 3.20 2.82
CA MET A 31 0.42 2.32 3.08
C MET A 31 0.24 1.46 4.33
N GLY A 32 -0.36 2.02 5.39
CA GLY A 32 -0.73 1.27 6.59
C GLY A 32 -1.74 0.16 6.27
N LEU A 33 -2.75 0.46 5.45
CA LEU A 33 -3.73 -0.53 5.00
C LEU A 33 -3.07 -1.62 4.15
N MET A 34 -2.15 -1.25 3.25
CA MET A 34 -1.38 -2.21 2.46
C MET A 34 -0.59 -3.18 3.35
N GLY A 35 0.11 -2.62 4.35
CA GLY A 35 0.87 -3.40 5.33
C GLY A 35 0.02 -4.30 6.21
N LEU A 36 -1.17 -3.83 6.63
CA LEU A 36 -2.14 -4.64 7.37
C LEU A 36 -2.58 -5.85 6.54
N GLY A 37 -2.95 -5.66 5.27
CA GLY A 37 -3.32 -6.76 4.38
C GLY A 37 -2.18 -7.78 4.18
N LEU A 38 -0.93 -7.30 4.10
CA LEU A 38 0.24 -8.18 3.96
C LEU A 38 0.42 -9.03 5.22
N GLY A 39 0.30 -8.40 6.40
CA GLY A 39 0.33 -9.09 7.69
C GLY A 39 -0.78 -10.13 7.81
N THR A 40 -2.02 -9.78 7.46
CA THR A 40 -3.15 -10.72 7.46
C THR A 40 -2.90 -11.91 6.53
N SER A 41 -2.38 -11.67 5.33
CA SER A 41 -2.02 -12.74 4.39
C SER A 41 -0.94 -13.65 4.97
N GLY A 42 0.07 -13.07 5.61
CA GLY A 42 1.14 -13.82 6.27
C GLY A 42 0.63 -14.70 7.42
N VAL A 43 -0.34 -14.22 8.20
CA VAL A 43 -1.02 -15.04 9.22
C VAL A 43 -1.77 -16.20 8.58
N GLY A 44 -2.52 -15.94 7.50
CA GLY A 44 -3.22 -16.98 6.75
C GLY A 44 -2.28 -18.04 6.19
N LEU A 45 -1.16 -17.64 5.59
CA LEU A 45 -0.13 -18.56 5.07
C LEU A 45 0.54 -19.37 6.17
N THR A 46 0.82 -18.74 7.32
CA THR A 46 1.42 -19.44 8.47
C THR A 46 0.46 -20.49 9.03
N TRP A 47 -0.82 -20.17 9.11
CA TRP A 47 -1.85 -21.12 9.52
C TRP A 47 -1.97 -22.25 8.50
N ASP A 48 -2.09 -21.93 7.21
CA ASP A 48 -2.16 -22.91 6.14
C ASP A 48 -0.99 -23.90 6.18
N PHE A 49 0.24 -23.39 6.30
CA PHE A 49 1.45 -24.20 6.49
C PHE A 49 1.37 -25.10 7.73
N TYR A 50 0.93 -24.56 8.87
CA TYR A 50 0.81 -25.34 10.10
C TYR A 50 -0.15 -26.52 9.92
N VAL A 51 -1.27 -26.31 9.23
CA VAL A 51 -2.26 -27.37 9.02
C VAL A 51 -1.74 -28.43 8.06
N HIS A 52 -1.14 -28.03 6.93
CA HIS A 52 -0.61 -28.96 5.95
C HIS A 52 0.61 -29.75 6.47
N GLU A 53 1.56 -29.08 7.12
CA GLU A 53 2.86 -29.70 7.44
C GLU A 53 2.94 -30.28 8.84
N ILE A 54 2.27 -29.64 9.82
CA ILE A 54 2.36 -30.04 11.23
C ILE A 54 1.18 -30.94 11.60
N VAL A 55 -0.04 -30.49 11.33
CA VAL A 55 -1.25 -31.29 11.62
C VAL A 55 -1.40 -32.42 10.61
N ARG A 56 -0.95 -32.21 9.37
CA ARG A 56 -1.08 -33.15 8.23
C ARG A 56 -2.52 -33.51 7.95
N ASP A 57 -3.42 -32.54 8.11
CA ASP A 57 -4.83 -32.71 7.77
C ASP A 57 -5.02 -32.45 6.26
N VAL A 58 -5.44 -33.49 5.54
CA VAL A 58 -5.59 -33.49 4.07
C VAL A 58 -7.06 -33.40 3.63
N GLY A 59 -7.98 -33.10 4.57
CA GLY A 59 -9.42 -33.04 4.34
C GLY A 59 -9.93 -31.68 3.86
N GLU A 60 -10.63 -30.96 4.73
CA GLU A 60 -11.35 -29.70 4.42
C GLU A 60 -10.44 -28.53 4.00
N VAL A 61 -9.13 -28.70 4.10
CA VAL A 61 -8.12 -27.63 4.00
C VAL A 61 -7.63 -27.41 2.57
N GLU A 62 -7.74 -28.42 1.70
CA GLU A 62 -7.36 -28.35 0.27
C GLU A 62 -8.28 -27.44 -0.56
N SER A 63 -9.43 -27.03 -0.01
CA SER A 63 -10.38 -26.16 -0.68
C SER A 63 -9.94 -24.70 -0.63
N ILE A 64 -10.06 -23.97 -1.73
CA ILE A 64 -9.85 -22.50 -1.77
C ILE A 64 -10.78 -21.73 -0.81
N PHE A 65 -11.86 -22.36 -0.35
CA PHE A 65 -12.80 -21.77 0.60
C PHE A 65 -12.51 -22.17 2.06
N ALA A 66 -11.44 -22.93 2.31
CA ALA A 66 -11.00 -23.22 3.65
C ALA A 66 -10.62 -21.93 4.38
N THR A 67 -10.84 -21.91 5.70
CA THR A 67 -10.60 -20.73 6.53
C THR A 67 -9.19 -20.12 6.34
N PRO A 68 -8.09 -20.90 6.27
CA PRO A 68 -6.76 -20.32 6.02
C PRO A 68 -6.69 -19.57 4.69
N HIS A 69 -7.23 -20.15 3.61
CA HIS A 69 -7.29 -19.51 2.29
C HIS A 69 -8.12 -18.24 2.27
N LEU A 70 -9.25 -18.20 2.96
CA LEU A 70 -10.08 -17.00 3.06
C LEU A 70 -9.31 -15.86 3.75
N VAL A 71 -8.53 -16.15 4.79
CA VAL A 71 -7.67 -15.17 5.45
C VAL A 71 -6.56 -14.68 4.51
N ILE A 72 -5.94 -15.59 3.74
CA ILE A 72 -4.93 -15.24 2.73
C ILE A 72 -5.53 -14.29 1.68
N PHE A 73 -6.64 -14.67 1.06
CA PHE A 73 -7.26 -13.89 -0.02
C PHE A 73 -7.80 -12.54 0.47
N ALA A 74 -8.40 -12.50 1.66
CA ALA A 74 -8.84 -11.25 2.27
C ALA A 74 -7.63 -10.31 2.51
N GLY A 75 -6.54 -10.84 3.04
CA GLY A 75 -5.30 -10.08 3.22
C GLY A 75 -4.76 -9.52 1.91
N ILE A 76 -4.68 -10.34 0.86
CA ILE A 76 -4.22 -9.92 -0.48
C ILE A 76 -5.12 -8.82 -1.05
N GLY A 77 -6.44 -8.96 -0.92
CA GLY A 77 -7.40 -7.95 -1.34
C GLY A 77 -7.20 -6.61 -0.62
N ILE A 78 -6.99 -6.63 0.68
CA ILE A 78 -6.69 -5.43 1.49
C ILE A 78 -5.34 -4.81 1.07
N THR A 79 -4.32 -5.63 0.82
CA THR A 79 -3.02 -5.17 0.30
C THR A 79 -3.18 -4.45 -1.02
N ALA A 80 -3.88 -5.07 -1.98
CA ALA A 80 -4.11 -4.49 -3.30
C ALA A 80 -4.89 -3.17 -3.19
N LEU A 81 -5.90 -3.11 -2.33
CA LEU A 81 -6.66 -1.88 -2.07
C LEU A 81 -5.75 -0.77 -1.50
N GLY A 82 -4.95 -1.07 -0.48
CA GLY A 82 -4.00 -0.11 0.09
C GLY A 82 -2.99 0.39 -0.94
N PHE A 83 -2.48 -0.50 -1.79
CA PHE A 83 -1.61 -0.15 -2.90
C PHE A 83 -2.30 0.80 -3.90
N LEU A 84 -3.49 0.45 -4.38
CA LEU A 84 -4.25 1.29 -5.33
C LEU A 84 -4.56 2.68 -4.76
N LEU A 85 -4.98 2.75 -3.49
CA LEU A 85 -5.23 4.02 -2.80
C LEU A 85 -3.97 4.88 -2.69
N SER A 86 -2.80 4.24 -2.51
CA SER A 86 -1.53 4.95 -2.43
C SER A 86 -1.13 5.58 -3.76
N LEU A 87 -1.37 4.89 -4.88
CA LEU A 87 -1.14 5.39 -6.24
C LEU A 87 -2.06 6.57 -6.57
N VAL A 88 -3.34 6.49 -6.20
CA VAL A 88 -4.30 7.59 -6.37
C VAL A 88 -3.84 8.82 -5.57
N GLY A 89 -3.34 8.62 -4.35
CA GLY A 89 -2.76 9.69 -3.52
C GLY A 89 -1.61 10.42 -4.21
N VAL A 90 -0.71 9.70 -4.89
CA VAL A 90 0.43 10.29 -5.64
C VAL A 90 -0.05 11.10 -6.85
N ARG A 91 -1.08 10.65 -7.56
CA ARG A 91 -1.58 11.32 -8.77
C ARG A 91 -2.19 12.70 -8.49
N PHE A 92 -2.82 12.89 -7.33
CA PHE A 92 -3.35 14.20 -6.91
C PHE A 92 -2.28 15.20 -6.44
N LEU A 93 -1.07 14.73 -6.10
CA LEU A 93 0.06 15.60 -5.79
C LEU A 93 0.73 16.19 -7.04
N GLY A 94 0.78 15.44 -8.14
CA GLY A 94 1.46 15.87 -9.38
C GLY A 94 0.62 16.73 -10.34
N GLY A 95 -0.68 16.92 -10.06
CA GLY A 95 -1.63 17.50 -11.02
C GLY A 95 -1.99 18.97 -10.85
N ARG A 96 -1.43 19.70 -9.88
CA ARG A 96 -1.72 21.14 -9.75
C ARG A 96 -0.82 21.96 -10.68
N PRO A 97 -1.36 22.62 -11.72
CA PRO A 97 -0.60 23.58 -12.49
C PRO A 97 -0.27 24.76 -11.57
N ILE A 98 1.00 25.09 -11.47
CA ILE A 98 1.44 26.34 -10.87
C ILE A 98 1.03 27.43 -11.86
N SER A 99 -0.12 28.08 -11.64
CA SER A 99 -0.49 29.28 -12.40
C SER A 99 0.41 30.41 -11.92
N PRO A 100 1.28 30.99 -12.77
CA PRO A 100 1.97 32.21 -12.41
C PRO A 100 0.94 33.34 -12.36
N ALA A 101 0.88 34.03 -11.22
CA ALA A 101 0.24 35.34 -11.09
C ALA A 101 1.25 36.43 -11.41
#